data_AF-A0AAV9DCS2-F1
#
_entry.id   AF-A0AAV9DCS2-F1
#
_cell.length_a   1.000
_cell.length_b   1.000
_cell.length_c   1.000
_cell.angle_alpha   90.00
_cell.angle_beta   90.00
_cell.angle_gamma   90.00
#
_symmetry.space_group_name_H-M   'P 1'
#
loop_
_entity.id
_entity.type
_entity.pdbx_description
1 polymer ?
#
loop_
_entity_poly.entity_id
_entity_poly.type
_entity_poly.pdbx_seq_one_letter_code
_entity_poly.pdbx_strand_id
1 'polypeptide(L)'
;MAACSFDLQFQYVTAGWEGSAGDMKVLRWALHRGGFSVPEGKYYLVDSGYANTHQFVAPYRGNRYHLSEFENQRNRRYAGPSELFNHRHAQL
;
A
#
# COMPACT_ATOMS: atom_id res chain seq x y z
N MET A 1 -0.63 5.89 11.24
CA MET A 1 -1.12 5.51 9.89
C MET A 1 -1.80 6.71 9.27
N ALA A 2 -1.55 6.96 7.99
CA ALA A 2 -2.26 7.99 7.22
C ALA A 2 -2.72 7.37 5.90
N ALA A 3 -3.85 7.85 5.39
CA ALA A 3 -4.33 7.54 4.05
C ALA A 3 -4.46 8.84 3.27
N CYS A 4 -3.93 8.86 2.04
CA CYS A 4 -3.94 10.03 1.18
C CYS A 4 -4.50 9.69 -0.21
N SER A 5 -4.99 10.71 -0.92
CA SER A 5 -5.31 10.61 -2.35
C SER A 5 -4.04 10.70 -3.20
N PHE A 6 -4.17 10.41 -4.50
CA PHE A 6 -3.08 10.63 -5.46
C PHE A 6 -2.67 12.10 -5.60
N ASP A 7 -3.53 13.04 -5.19
CA ASP A 7 -3.22 14.49 -5.12
C ASP A 7 -2.52 14.86 -3.80
N LEU A 8 -2.04 13.87 -3.03
CA LEU A 8 -1.36 14.02 -1.74
C LEU A 8 -2.20 14.68 -0.64
N GLN A 9 -3.53 14.63 -0.76
CA GLN A 9 -4.44 15.13 0.27
C GLN A 9 -4.74 14.04 1.29
N PHE A 10 -4.55 14.32 2.57
CA PHE A 10 -4.91 13.39 3.64
C PHE A 10 -6.43 13.20 3.72
N GLN A 11 -6.85 11.94 3.59
CA GLN A 11 -8.24 11.52 3.76
C GLN A 11 -8.49 11.00 5.19
N TYR A 12 -7.45 10.47 5.83
CA TYR A 12 -7.51 9.99 7.21
C TYR A 12 -6.14 9.99 7.86
N VAL A 13 -6.08 10.32 9.16
CA VAL A 13 -4.86 10.26 9.97
C VAL A 13 -5.20 9.66 11.34
N THR A 14 -4.42 8.67 11.77
CA THR A 14 -4.42 8.17 13.15
C THR A 14 -3.00 8.19 13.71
N ALA A 15 -2.86 8.83 14.86
CA ALA A 15 -1.63 9.02 15.61
C ALA A 15 -1.78 8.49 17.04
N GLY A 16 -0.70 8.49 17.83
CA GLY A 16 -0.72 8.07 19.23
C GLY A 16 -0.61 6.55 19.46
N TRP A 17 -0.22 5.80 18.44
CA TRP A 17 0.12 4.39 18.58
C TRP A 17 1.56 4.22 19.06
N GLU A 18 1.78 3.19 19.87
CA GLU A 18 3.12 2.76 20.26
C GLU A 18 3.97 2.44 19.02
N GLY A 19 5.26 2.78 19.02
CA GLY A 19 6.15 2.58 17.87
C GLY A 19 6.34 1.11 17.45
N SER A 20 6.00 0.16 18.33
CA SER A 20 6.05 -1.28 18.07
C SER A 20 4.72 -1.84 17.52
N ALA A 21 3.67 -1.01 17.41
CA ALA A 21 2.37 -1.45 16.96
C ALA A 21 2.43 -1.87 15.48
N GLY A 22 2.11 -3.13 15.20
CA GLY A 22 2.07 -3.62 13.82
C GLY A 22 1.00 -2.91 12.99
N ASP A 23 1.35 -2.61 11.74
CA ASP A 23 0.51 -1.94 10.73
C ASP A 23 -0.93 -2.46 10.67
N MET A 24 -1.10 -3.78 10.61
CA MET A 24 -2.42 -4.42 10.56
C MET A 24 -3.26 -4.15 11.82
N LYS A 25 -2.64 -4.03 12.99
CA LYS A 25 -3.34 -3.72 14.25
C LYS A 25 -3.89 -2.30 14.21
N VAL A 26 -3.09 -1.35 13.71
CA VAL A 26 -3.49 0.06 13.56
C VAL A 26 -4.62 0.19 12.54
N LEU A 27 -4.50 -0.46 11.38
CA LEU A 27 -5.54 -0.45 10.35
C LEU A 27 -6.85 -1.09 10.85
N ARG A 28 -6.77 -2.25 11.52
CA ARG A 28 -7.97 -2.90 12.07
C ARG A 28 -8.69 -1.99 13.06
N TRP A 29 -7.95 -1.33 13.95
CA TRP A 29 -8.57 -0.37 14.86
C TRP A 29 -9.18 0.83 14.11
N ALA A 30 -8.47 1.38 13.11
CA ALA A 30 -8.97 2.49 12.31
C ALA A 30 -10.31 2.18 11.65
N LEU A 31 -10.46 0.97 11.10
CA LEU A 31 -11.69 0.50 10.45
C LEU A 31 -12.84 0.26 11.43
N HIS A 32 -12.56 -0.29 12.61
CA HIS A 32 -13.63 -0.70 13.54
C HIS A 32 -14.00 0.37 14.57
N ARG A 33 -13.06 1.26 14.90
CA ARG A 33 -13.19 2.23 16.01
C ARG A 33 -12.74 3.64 15.63
N GLY A 34 -11.84 3.78 14.67
CA GLY A 34 -11.30 5.08 14.25
C GLY A 34 -12.16 5.83 13.23
N GLY A 35 -13.23 5.22 12.71
CA GLY A 35 -14.10 5.84 11.72
C GLY A 35 -13.49 5.91 10.31
N PHE A 36 -12.36 5.24 10.08
CA PHE A 36 -11.81 5.10 8.73
C PHE A 36 -12.69 4.17 7.91
N SER A 37 -13.10 4.60 6.73
CA SER A 37 -13.90 3.81 5.80
C SER A 37 -13.34 3.92 4.39
N VAL A 38 -13.54 2.85 3.62
CA VAL A 38 -13.20 2.83 2.20
C VAL A 38 -14.49 3.07 1.42
N PRO A 39 -14.58 4.13 0.60
CA PRO A 39 -15.77 4.40 -0.18
C PRO A 39 -16.14 3.23 -1.09
N GLU A 40 -17.43 3.07 -1.37
CA GLU A 40 -17.92 2.01 -2.25
C GLU A 40 -17.28 2.10 -3.64
N GLY A 41 -16.86 0.95 -4.17
CA GLY A 41 -16.16 0.87 -5.46
C GLY A 41 -14.72 1.41 -5.47
N LYS A 42 -14.17 1.81 -4.31
CA LYS A 42 -12.78 2.27 -4.18
C LYS A 42 -11.93 1.32 -3.36
N TYR A 43 -10.62 1.48 -3.48
CA TYR A 43 -9.60 0.77 -2.71
C TYR A 43 -8.43 1.72 -2.42
N TYR A 44 -7.66 1.37 -1.39
CA TYR A 44 -6.38 2.01 -1.09
C TYR A 44 -5.22 1.10 -1.51
N LEU A 45 -4.16 1.71 -2.04
CA LEU A 45 -2.87 1.06 -2.19
C LEU A 45 -2.15 1.13 -0.84
N VAL A 46 -1.53 0.03 -0.43
CA VAL A 46 -0.94 -0.12 0.91
C VAL A 46 0.41 -0.80 0.84
N ASP A 47 1.24 -0.58 1.85
CA ASP A 47 2.55 -1.21 1.94
C ASP A 47 2.48 -2.74 2.01
N SER A 48 3.60 -3.41 1.70
CA SER A 48 3.71 -4.88 1.68
C SER A 48 3.46 -5.55 3.04
N GLY A 49 3.49 -4.78 4.14
CA GLY A 49 3.14 -5.20 5.49
C GLY A 49 1.64 -5.47 5.70
N TYR A 50 0.79 -5.01 4.78
CA TYR A 50 -0.66 -5.22 4.85
C TYR A 50 -1.11 -6.47 4.08
N ALA A 51 -2.28 -6.97 4.45
CA ALA A 51 -2.93 -8.08 3.76
C ALA A 51 -3.78 -7.54 2.60
N ASN A 52 -3.73 -8.26 1.47
CA ASN A 52 -4.57 -7.96 0.31
C ASN A 52 -6.05 -8.27 0.61
N THR A 53 -6.93 -7.33 0.30
CA THR A 53 -8.39 -7.46 0.35
C THR A 53 -9.01 -6.72 -0.84
N HIS A 54 -10.35 -6.78 -0.99
CA HIS A 54 -11.04 -5.97 -1.99
C HIS A 54 -10.90 -4.45 -1.78
N GLN A 55 -10.53 -4.01 -0.58
CA GLN A 55 -10.43 -2.60 -0.20
C GLN A 55 -8.97 -2.13 -0.03
N PHE A 56 -8.02 -3.06 0.12
CA PHE A 56 -6.62 -2.76 0.38
C PHE A 56 -5.74 -3.62 -0.53
N VAL A 57 -4.99 -2.99 -1.41
CA VAL A 57 -4.16 -3.69 -2.40
C VAL A 57 -2.69 -3.42 -2.11
N ALA A 58 -1.98 -4.45 -1.68
CA ALA A 58 -0.56 -4.48 -1.42
C ALA A 58 0.21 -5.02 -2.64
N PRO A 59 1.51 -4.71 -2.78
CA PRO A 59 2.39 -5.31 -3.78
C PRO A 59 2.32 -6.84 -3.80
N TYR A 60 2.42 -7.43 -4.99
CA TYR A 60 2.51 -8.88 -5.16
C TYR A 60 3.81 -9.40 -4.56
N ARG A 61 3.68 -10.35 -3.63
CA ARG A 61 4.83 -11.05 -3.03
C ARG A 61 5.52 -11.96 -4.05
N GLY A 62 6.83 -12.14 -3.90
CA GLY A 62 7.62 -13.04 -4.73
C GLY A 62 8.03 -12.48 -6.10
N ASN A 63 7.71 -11.21 -6.40
CA ASN A 63 8.22 -10.49 -7.58
C ASN A 63 9.08 -9.30 -7.12
N ARG A 64 9.86 -8.72 -8.05
CA ARG A 64 10.60 -7.48 -7.77
C ARG A 64 9.65 -6.37 -7.32
N TYR A 65 10.11 -5.54 -6.39
CA TYR A 65 9.33 -4.44 -5.82
C TYR A 65 10.17 -3.19 -5.60
N HIS A 66 11.42 -3.32 -5.18
CA HIS A 66 12.27 -2.16 -4.90
C HIS A 66 12.64 -1.44 -6.19
N LEU A 67 12.52 -0.11 -6.22
CA LEU A 67 12.82 0.72 -7.40
C LEU A 67 14.21 0.43 -7.98
N SER A 68 15.20 0.18 -7.12
CA SER A 68 16.58 -0.16 -7.50
C SER A 68 16.68 -1.44 -8.34
N GLU A 69 15.73 -2.37 -8.24
CA GLU A 69 15.69 -3.61 -9.04
C GLU A 69 15.28 -3.34 -10.51
N PHE A 70 14.74 -2.14 -10.80
CA PHE A 70 14.22 -1.71 -12.10
C PHE A 70 15.10 -0.68 -12.83
N GLU A 71 16.10 -0.07 -12.15
CA GLU A 71 16.96 0.98 -12.73
C GLU A 71 17.91 0.47 -13.82
N ASN A 72 18.32 -0.80 -13.74
CA ASN A 72 19.24 -1.39 -14.71
C ASN A 72 18.59 -1.57 -16.09
N GLN A 73 19.23 -1.06 -17.16
CA GLN A 73 18.71 -1.14 -18.54
C GLN A 73 18.43 -2.58 -19.01
N ARG A 74 19.15 -3.59 -18.49
CA ARG A 74 18.91 -5.02 -18.76
C ARG A 74 17.64 -5.58 -18.08
N ASN A 75 17.13 -4.90 -17.07
CA ASN A 75 16.01 -5.29 -16.21
C ASN A 75 14.70 -4.55 -16.50
N ARG A 76 14.65 -3.77 -17.59
CA ARG A 76 13.46 -2.99 -18.00
C ARG A 76 12.29 -3.83 -18.52
N ARG A 77 12.49 -5.13 -18.73
CA ARG A 77 11.40 -6.05 -19.06
C ARG A 77 10.76 -6.55 -17.77
N TYR A 78 9.45 -6.34 -17.67
CA TYR A 78 8.64 -6.96 -16.64
C TYR A 78 8.41 -8.43 -17.00
N ALA A 79 8.58 -9.33 -16.03
CA ALA A 79 8.28 -10.75 -16.14
C ALA A 79 6.78 -11.01 -16.33
N GLY A 80 5.94 -10.10 -15.86
CA GLY A 80 4.49 -10.16 -16.05
C GLY A 80 3.75 -8.97 -15.42
N PRO A 81 2.40 -9.01 -15.44
CA PRO A 81 1.56 -7.94 -14.93
C PRO A 81 1.80 -7.61 -13.45
N SER A 82 2.06 -8.63 -12.61
CA SER A 82 2.33 -8.44 -11.18
C SER A 82 3.58 -7.60 -10.92
N GLU A 83 4.62 -7.78 -11.72
CA GLU A 83 5.86 -7.04 -11.56
C GLU A 83 5.76 -5.62 -12.12
N LEU A 84 5.03 -5.43 -13.22
CA LEU A 84 4.65 -4.10 -13.71
C LEU A 84 3.84 -3.35 -12.64
N PHE A 85 2.86 -4.00 -12.01
CA PHE A 85 2.08 -3.43 -10.92
C PHE A 85 2.98 -3.01 -9.75
N ASN A 86 3.86 -3.90 -9.29
CA ASN A 86 4.79 -3.61 -8.19
C ASN A 86 5.70 -2.41 -8.49
N HIS A 87 6.25 -2.32 -9.71
CA HIS A 87 7.09 -1.19 -10.09
C HIS A 87 6.31 0.13 -10.06
N ARG A 88 5.09 0.14 -10.60
CA ARG A 88 4.23 1.34 -10.56
C ARG A 88 3.82 1.71 -9.14
N HIS A 89 3.51 0.71 -8.31
CA HIS A 89 3.20 0.92 -6.90
C HIS A 89 4.38 1.55 -6.16
N ALA A 90 5.60 1.11 -6.42
CA ALA A 90 6.80 1.64 -5.77
C ALA A 90 7.18 3.07 -6.22
N GLN A 91 6.58 3.58 -7.31
CA GLN A 91 6.79 4.94 -7.83
C GLN A 91 5.83 5.98 -7.22
N LEU A 92 4.88 5.54 -6.40
CA LEU A 92 3.86 6.39 -5.77
C LEU A 92 4.41 7.18 -4.58
#